data_AF-A0AA39DIG7-F1
#
_entry.id   AF-A0AA39DIG7-F1
#
_cell.length_a   1.000
_cell.length_b   1.000
_cell.length_c   1.000
_cell.angle_alpha   90.00
_cell.angle_beta   90.00
_cell.angle_gamma   90.00
#
_symmetry.space_group_name_H-M   'P 1'
#
loop_
_entity.id
_entity.type
_entity.pdbx_description
1 polymer ?
#
loop_
_entity_poly.entity_id
_entity_poly.type
_entity_poly.pdbx_seq_one_letter_code
_entity_poly.pdbx_strand_id
1 'polypeptide(L)'
;MIINTIRVKYGGPSQSTLMYSKPYTKRIDNLRMHVGYQPPKFQSFDKKGNPKQYVAHFIETCNNVGIDGDLLVEQFVHSLRGNAFD
;
A
#
# COMPACT_ATOMS: atom_id res chain seq x y z
N MET A 1 2.28 -20.24 34.67
CA MET A 1 3.31 -19.27 35.13
C MET A 1 4.51 -19.32 34.17
N ILE A 2 4.44 -18.59 33.06
CA ILE A 2 5.48 -18.57 31.99
C ILE A 2 5.80 -17.12 31.52
N ILE A 3 4.98 -16.14 31.90
CA ILE A 3 5.01 -14.79 31.32
C ILE A 3 6.04 -13.88 32.00
N ASN A 4 6.41 -14.17 33.26
CA ASN A 4 7.30 -13.30 34.04
C ASN A 4 8.79 -13.61 33.88
N THR A 5 9.17 -14.78 33.37
CA THR A 5 10.58 -15.17 33.18
C THR A 5 11.24 -14.53 31.96
N ILE A 6 10.45 -14.12 30.94
CA ILE A 6 10.98 -13.49 29.72
C ILE A 6 11.40 -12.03 29.99
N ARG A 7 10.73 -11.34 30.91
CA ARG A 7 10.99 -9.94 31.28
C ARG A 7 12.38 -9.71 31.89
N VAL A 8 12.95 -10.75 32.52
CA VAL A 8 14.22 -10.65 33.24
C VAL A 8 15.44 -10.80 32.32
N LYS A 9 15.30 -11.41 31.12
CA LYS A 9 16.45 -11.68 30.24
C LYS A 9 16.75 -10.59 29.21
N TYR A 10 15.78 -9.74 28.87
CA TYR A 10 15.97 -8.69 27.87
C TYR A 10 15.16 -7.46 28.29
N GLY A 11 15.73 -6.65 29.18
CA GLY A 11 15.16 -5.40 29.69
C GLY A 11 15.09 -4.31 28.62
N GLY A 12 14.24 -4.51 27.62
CA GLY A 12 13.83 -3.49 26.66
C GLY A 12 12.31 -3.47 26.57
N PRO A 13 11.68 -2.31 26.32
CA PRO A 13 10.25 -2.26 26.08
C PRO A 13 9.94 -3.22 24.93
N SER A 14 9.05 -4.18 25.18
CA SER A 14 8.42 -4.99 24.13
C SER A 14 7.68 -4.01 23.24
N GLN A 15 8.35 -3.50 22.20
CA GLN A 15 7.72 -2.67 21.18
C GLN A 15 6.64 -3.55 20.56
N SER A 16 5.40 -3.30 20.94
CA SER A 16 4.23 -3.92 20.35
C SER A 16 4.22 -3.55 18.87
N THR A 17 4.67 -4.43 17.99
CA THR A 17 4.70 -4.23 16.54
C THR A 17 3.29 -4.34 15.93
N LEU A 18 2.27 -3.80 16.59
CA LEU A 18 0.88 -3.75 16.10
C LEU A 18 0.59 -2.36 15.53
N MET A 19 1.21 -1.96 14.41
CA MET A 19 0.82 -0.72 13.71
C MET A 19 1.10 -0.79 12.21
N TYR A 20 0.59 -1.82 11.53
CA TYR A 20 0.48 -1.75 10.08
C TYR A 20 -0.96 -2.08 9.68
N SER A 21 -1.77 -1.03 9.53
CA SER A 21 -3.21 -1.11 9.27
C SER A 21 -3.58 -1.16 7.79
N LYS A 22 -2.59 -1.13 6.88
CA LYS A 22 -2.86 -1.15 5.44
C LYS A 22 -3.07 -2.59 4.96
N PRO A 23 -3.99 -2.84 4.02
CA PRO A 23 -4.37 -4.19 3.58
C PRO A 23 -3.34 -4.86 2.65
N TYR A 24 -2.11 -4.37 2.59
CA TYR A 24 -1.03 -4.85 1.72
C TYR A 24 0.27 -5.04 2.50
N THR A 25 1.37 -5.43 1.87
CA THR A 25 2.63 -5.63 2.61
C THR A 25 3.48 -4.35 2.65
N LYS A 26 4.29 -4.17 3.69
CA LYS A 26 5.29 -3.08 3.77
C LYS A 26 6.25 -3.01 2.57
N ARG A 27 6.37 -4.09 1.77
CA ARG A 27 7.17 -4.09 0.53
C ARG A 27 6.71 -3.00 -0.42
N ILE A 28 5.41 -2.77 -0.53
CA ILE A 28 4.82 -1.80 -1.46
C ILE A 28 5.20 -0.36 -1.08
N ASP A 29 5.18 -0.02 0.22
CA ASP A 29 5.59 1.32 0.67
C ASP A 29 7.12 1.55 0.50
N ASN A 30 7.91 0.48 0.35
CA ASN A 30 9.37 0.53 0.16
C ASN A 30 9.79 0.45 -1.31
N LEU A 31 8.85 0.28 -2.25
CA LEU A 31 9.16 0.35 -3.67
C LEU A 31 9.57 1.79 -3.99
N ARG A 32 10.65 1.94 -4.76
CA ARG A 32 11.16 3.24 -5.15
C ARG A 32 10.69 3.50 -6.57
N MET A 33 9.82 4.50 -6.74
CA MET A 33 9.40 4.94 -8.07
C MET A 33 10.61 5.19 -8.97
N HIS A 34 10.53 4.70 -10.21
CA HIS A 34 11.54 4.96 -11.23
C HIS A 34 11.72 6.47 -11.44
N VAL A 35 12.97 6.92 -11.61
CA VAL A 35 13.26 8.32 -11.95
C VAL A 35 12.61 8.64 -13.30
N GLY A 36 11.69 9.60 -13.32
CA GLY A 36 10.87 9.93 -14.49
C GLY A 36 9.44 9.37 -14.42
N TYR A 37 9.07 8.73 -13.31
CA TYR A 37 7.70 8.34 -13.06
C TYR A 37 6.75 9.55 -13.11
N GLN A 38 5.79 9.49 -14.01
CA GLN A 38 4.69 10.44 -14.06
C GLN A 38 3.43 9.74 -13.56
N PRO A 39 2.86 10.17 -12.41
CA PRO A 39 1.60 9.62 -11.94
C PRO A 39 0.55 9.71 -13.04
N PRO A 40 -0.27 8.65 -13.25
CA PRO A 40 -1.34 8.70 -14.20
C PRO A 40 -2.26 9.89 -13.93
N LYS A 41 -2.68 10.57 -15.00
CA LYS A 41 -3.54 11.75 -14.90
C LYS A 41 -5.03 11.41 -14.70
N PHE A 42 -5.38 10.20 -14.29
CA PHE A 42 -6.78 9.84 -14.01
C PHE A 42 -7.16 10.18 -12.56
N GLN A 43 -8.46 10.36 -12.33
CA GLN A 43 -9.03 10.79 -11.07
C GLN A 43 -8.67 9.83 -9.93
N SER A 44 -8.10 10.35 -8.83
CA SER A 44 -7.87 9.59 -7.61
C SER A 44 -9.18 9.03 -7.06
N PHE A 45 -9.19 7.76 -6.63
CA PHE A 45 -10.38 7.14 -6.07
C PHE A 45 -10.49 7.41 -4.57
N ASP A 46 -11.59 8.05 -4.18
CA ASP A 46 -11.91 8.48 -2.81
C ASP A 46 -13.10 7.71 -2.21
N LYS A 47 -13.38 6.50 -2.73
CA LYS A 47 -14.56 5.65 -2.43
C LYS A 47 -15.89 6.17 -3.01
N LYS A 48 -15.92 7.37 -3.59
CA LYS A 48 -17.14 7.97 -4.16
C LYS A 48 -17.25 7.66 -5.66
N GLY A 49 -17.69 6.45 -5.98
CA GLY A 49 -17.89 6.02 -7.37
C GLY A 49 -17.99 4.51 -7.49
N ASN A 50 -18.03 3.99 -8.73
CA ASN A 50 -18.01 2.55 -8.97
C ASN A 50 -16.57 2.01 -8.95
N PRO A 51 -16.18 1.20 -7.95
CA PRO A 51 -14.82 0.67 -7.85
C PRO A 51 -14.43 -0.19 -9.06
N LYS A 52 -15.39 -0.89 -9.68
CA LYS A 52 -15.13 -1.75 -10.85
C LYS A 52 -14.72 -0.95 -12.07
N GLN A 53 -15.39 0.18 -12.31
CA GLN A 53 -15.04 1.08 -13.41
C GLN A 53 -13.67 1.72 -13.19
N TYR A 54 -13.39 2.11 -11.95
CA TYR A 54 -12.08 2.64 -11.59
C TYR A 54 -10.95 1.62 -11.83
N VAL A 55 -11.11 0.37 -11.35
CA VAL A 55 -10.11 -0.70 -11.58
C VAL A 55 -9.94 -0.99 -13.06
N ALA A 56 -11.03 -1.06 -13.84
CA ALA A 56 -10.95 -1.28 -15.28
C ALA A 56 -10.17 -0.16 -15.98
N HIS A 57 -10.48 1.10 -15.65
CA HIS A 57 -9.80 2.26 -16.23
C HIS A 57 -8.33 2.37 -15.79
N PHE A 58 -8.03 2.00 -14.54
CA PHE A 58 -6.67 1.89 -14.03
C PHE A 58 -5.86 0.89 -14.86
N ILE A 59 -6.37 -0.33 -15.03
CA ILE A 59 -5.68 -1.40 -15.79
C ILE A 59 -5.48 -0.98 -17.25
N GLU A 60 -6.50 -0.40 -17.89
CA GLU A 60 -6.42 0.10 -19.27
C GLU A 60 -5.32 1.17 -19.43
N THR A 61 -5.27 2.13 -18.50
CA THR A 61 -4.26 3.20 -18.54
C THR A 61 -2.85 2.66 -18.33
N CYS A 62 -2.68 1.68 -17.44
CA CYS A 62 -1.36 1.16 -17.09
C CYS A 62 -0.84 0.09 -18.05
N ASN A 63 -1.72 -0.70 -18.68
CA ASN A 63 -1.33 -1.71 -19.68
C ASN A 63 -0.63 -1.11 -20.90
N ASN A 64 -0.96 0.14 -21.27
CA ASN A 64 -0.30 0.84 -22.36
C ASN A 64 1.19 1.16 -22.09
N VAL A 65 1.64 1.05 -20.83
CA VAL A 65 2.97 1.48 -20.40
C VAL A 65 3.90 0.28 -20.11
N GLY A 66 3.40 -0.97 -20.19
CA GLY A 66 4.22 -2.17 -19.98
C GLY A 66 4.91 -2.21 -18.61
N ILE A 67 4.22 -1.74 -17.58
CA ILE A 67 4.75 -1.56 -16.22
C ILE A 67 4.81 -2.91 -15.48
N ASP A 68 5.88 -3.11 -14.70
CA ASP A 68 6.06 -4.28 -13.82
C ASP A 68 4.91 -4.41 -12.80
N GLY A 69 4.53 -5.64 -12.46
CA GLY A 69 3.41 -5.92 -11.55
C GLY A 69 3.54 -5.26 -10.18
N ASP A 70 4.75 -5.18 -9.61
CA ASP A 70 4.96 -4.54 -8.32
C ASP A 70 4.77 -3.01 -8.41
N LEU A 71 5.24 -2.41 -9.51
CA LEU A 71 5.09 -0.97 -9.78
C LEU A 71 3.63 -0.60 -10.10
N LEU A 72 2.86 -1.51 -10.70
CA LEU A 72 1.40 -1.35 -10.87
C LEU A 72 0.67 -1.30 -9.52
N VAL A 73 1.02 -2.17 -8.59
CA VAL A 73 0.41 -2.19 -7.25
C VAL A 73 0.75 -0.93 -6.47
N GLU A 74 1.99 -0.46 -6.55
CA GLU A 74 2.42 0.81 -5.95
C GLU A 74 1.63 2.00 -6.49
N GLN A 75 1.52 2.10 -7.81
CA GLN A 75 0.75 3.14 -8.50
C GLN A 75 -0.73 3.11 -8.16
N PHE A 76 -1.31 1.91 -8.04
CA PHE A 76 -2.68 1.74 -7.58
C PHE A 76 -2.86 2.31 -6.18
N VAL A 77 -2.01 1.91 -5.23
CA VAL A 77 -2.04 2.40 -3.85
C VAL A 77 -1.91 3.93 -3.79
N HIS A 78 -1.00 4.52 -4.57
CA HIS A 78 -0.80 5.97 -4.61
C HIS A 78 -1.98 6.74 -5.23
N SER A 79 -2.78 6.08 -6.07
CA SER A 79 -3.98 6.67 -6.67
C SER A 79 -5.22 6.63 -5.77
N LEU A 80 -5.16 5.88 -4.65
CA LEU A 80 -6.20 5.86 -3.63
C LEU A 80 -6.06 7.06 -2.69
N ARG A 81 -7.19 7.64 -2.28
CA ARG A 81 -7.23 8.78 -1.34
C ARG A 81 -8.32 8.62 -0.29
N GLY A 82 -8.14 9.30 0.85
CA GLY A 82 -9.12 9.32 1.95
C GLY A 82 -9.41 7.90 2.46
N ASN A 83 -10.70 7.60 2.63
CA ASN A 83 -11.20 6.35 3.18
C ASN A 83 -11.23 5.21 2.14
N ALA A 84 -10.49 5.32 1.03
CA ALA A 84 -10.42 4.26 0.03
C ALA A 84 -9.74 2.98 0.54
N PHE A 85 -9.03 3.06 1.67
CA PHE A 85 -8.43 1.92 2.36
C PHE A 85 -9.34 1.29 3.44
N ASP A 86 -10.49 1.90 3.74
CA ASP A 86 -11.49 1.42 4.71
C ASP A 86 -12.60 0.62 4.03
#